data_AF-A0A319CZB4-F1
#
_entry.id   AF-A0A319CZB4-F1
#
_cell.length_a   1.000
_cell.length_b   1.000
_cell.length_c   1.000
_cell.angle_alpha   90.00
_cell.angle_beta   90.00
_cell.angle_gamma   90.00
#
_symmetry.space_group_name_H-M   'P 1'
#
loop_
_entity.id
_entity.type
_entity.pdbx_description
1 polymer ?
#
loop_
_entity_poly.entity_id
_entity_poly.type
_entity_poly.pdbx_seq_one_letter_code
_entity_poly.pdbx_strand_id
1 'polypeptide(L)'
;MDIPSTQLSKPSVPYIKGSNFTVRSHIPPPPTVVTKGCCRNFNTDREERRRLSPVERCLQNPPLLGAEGHRSLNLEIIESLKVGDGHNAQVFIVHVPKPEITASPTHIVAKLYDPFYFDDDEGYLNPFLCVDKHYTHEVHAYEVLSDLQGTLIPRFHGSYSLEIPVEESAKRSVRMILMEYIPGLSMQQTTPQTFTQQTRQQLMKSIIDFESDVYKRDILLTDLCPRNVMLVDQSGEQKLIRYNSGTSNVDMFLGQYISPLLRWKEYRMREFRGWVDCEWDSWVKEVYGHEDAGITAEMRERFC
;
A
#
# COMPACT_ATOMS: atom_id res chain seq x y z
N MET A 1 -18.51 10.23 -20.71
CA MET A 1 -17.91 9.55 -19.55
C MET A 1 -17.96 8.06 -19.84
N ASP A 2 -16.85 7.36 -19.65
CA ASP A 2 -16.82 5.91 -19.86
C ASP A 2 -17.53 5.22 -18.67
N ILE A 3 -18.09 4.03 -18.86
CA ILE A 3 -18.77 3.30 -17.79
C ILE A 3 -17.73 2.93 -16.71
N PRO A 4 -18.00 3.18 -15.40
CA PRO A 4 -17.09 2.81 -14.32
C PRO A 4 -16.76 1.32 -14.32
N SER A 5 -15.52 0.93 -13.97
CA SER A 5 -15.15 -0.49 -14.03
C SER A 5 -15.95 -1.36 -13.07
N THR A 6 -16.51 -0.78 -12.01
CA THR A 6 -17.36 -1.43 -11.01
C THR A 6 -18.76 -1.77 -11.53
N GLN A 7 -19.15 -1.26 -12.69
CA GLN A 7 -20.45 -1.51 -13.32
C GLN A 7 -20.35 -2.48 -14.51
N LEU A 8 -19.14 -2.88 -14.91
CA LEU A 8 -18.94 -3.84 -15.97
C LEU A 8 -19.29 -5.26 -15.50
N SER A 9 -19.85 -6.09 -16.38
CA SER A 9 -20.14 -7.48 -16.06
C SER A 9 -18.84 -8.26 -15.79
N LYS A 10 -18.80 -8.96 -14.67
CA LYS A 10 -17.62 -9.68 -14.16
C LYS A 10 -18.04 -11.02 -13.54
N PRO A 11 -17.19 -12.06 -13.60
CA PRO A 11 -17.35 -13.26 -12.80
C PRO A 11 -17.35 -12.94 -11.30
N SER A 12 -17.86 -13.89 -10.50
CA SER A 12 -17.86 -13.77 -9.05
C SER A 12 -16.44 -13.59 -8.49
N VAL A 13 -16.34 -12.84 -7.38
CA VAL A 13 -15.07 -12.61 -6.70
C VAL A 13 -14.53 -13.93 -6.14
N PRO A 14 -13.34 -14.41 -6.53
CA PRO A 14 -12.85 -15.73 -6.11
C PRO A 14 -12.33 -15.74 -4.66
N TYR A 15 -12.08 -14.56 -4.08
CA TYR A 15 -11.45 -14.37 -2.77
C TYR A 15 -12.45 -14.51 -1.61
N ILE A 16 -13.06 -15.68 -1.48
CA ILE A 16 -14.03 -16.00 -0.43
C ILE A 16 -13.38 -16.81 0.70
N LYS A 17 -13.89 -16.64 1.92
CA LYS A 17 -13.47 -17.43 3.09
C LYS A 17 -13.62 -18.93 2.83
N GLY A 18 -12.61 -19.71 3.21
CA GLY A 18 -12.50 -21.16 2.98
C GLY A 18 -11.92 -21.55 1.62
N SER A 19 -11.73 -20.60 0.69
CA SER A 19 -11.06 -20.88 -0.58
C SER A 19 -9.57 -21.19 -0.37
N ASN A 20 -9.06 -22.12 -1.17
CA ASN A 20 -7.66 -22.51 -1.20
C ASN A 20 -7.00 -22.07 -2.50
N PHE A 21 -5.77 -21.55 -2.38
CA PHE A 21 -4.97 -21.08 -3.52
C PHE A 21 -3.57 -21.66 -3.45
N THR A 22 -3.06 -22.11 -4.59
CA THR A 22 -1.63 -22.43 -4.74
C THR A 22 -0.94 -21.25 -5.38
N VAL A 23 0.05 -20.70 -4.69
CA VAL A 23 0.84 -19.55 -5.14
C VAL A 23 2.28 -19.96 -5.37
N ARG A 24 2.94 -19.33 -6.34
CA ARG A 24 4.37 -19.54 -6.64
C ARG A 24 5.15 -18.31 -6.26
N SER A 25 6.31 -18.48 -5.61
CA SER A 25 7.21 -17.36 -5.32
C SER A 25 7.59 -16.67 -6.61
N HIS A 26 7.68 -15.34 -6.56
CA HIS A 26 8.01 -14.51 -7.70
C HIS A 26 8.99 -13.44 -7.27
N ILE A 27 10.02 -13.22 -8.07
CA ILE A 27 10.98 -12.13 -7.89
C ILE A 27 10.53 -11.01 -8.82
N PRO A 28 10.07 -9.87 -8.28
CA PRO A 28 9.60 -8.78 -9.11
C PRO A 28 10.73 -8.21 -10.00
N PRO A 29 10.39 -7.65 -11.17
CA PRO A 29 11.32 -6.76 -11.86
C PRO A 29 11.58 -5.50 -11.02
N PRO A 30 12.58 -4.68 -11.38
CA PRO A 30 12.79 -3.37 -10.77
C PRO A 30 11.52 -2.51 -10.77
N PRO A 31 11.36 -1.58 -9.80
CA PRO A 31 10.25 -0.63 -9.78
C PRO A 31 10.03 0.05 -11.12
N THR A 32 8.77 0.17 -11.54
CA THR A 32 8.42 0.86 -12.77
C THR A 32 8.84 2.33 -12.73
N VAL A 33 9.25 2.89 -13.87
CA VAL A 33 9.63 4.30 -13.93
C VAL A 33 8.41 5.16 -13.65
N VAL A 34 8.54 6.10 -12.71
CA VAL A 34 7.47 7.02 -12.38
C VAL A 34 7.60 8.30 -13.17
N THR A 35 6.71 8.44 -14.14
CA THR A 35 6.54 9.64 -14.95
C THR A 35 5.16 10.26 -14.71
N LYS A 36 4.99 11.53 -15.12
CA LYS A 36 3.69 12.20 -15.02
C LYS A 36 2.66 11.47 -15.88
N GLY A 37 1.63 10.92 -15.24
CA GLY A 37 0.59 10.16 -15.93
C GLY A 37 0.97 8.72 -16.29
N CYS A 38 1.99 8.14 -15.63
CA CYS A 38 2.45 6.77 -15.90
C CYS A 38 1.38 5.67 -15.81
N CYS A 39 0.26 5.93 -15.10
CA CYS A 39 -0.86 5.00 -15.01
C CYS A 39 -2.16 5.58 -15.59
N ARG A 40 -2.12 6.65 -16.40
CA ARG A 40 -3.33 7.20 -17.03
C ARG A 40 -3.73 6.34 -18.24
N ASN A 41 -5.03 6.16 -18.44
CA ASN A 41 -5.53 5.61 -19.70
C ASN A 41 -5.41 6.67 -20.81
N PHE A 42 -4.59 6.38 -21.82
CA PHE A 42 -4.51 7.16 -23.05
C PHE A 42 -5.56 6.67 -24.06
N ASN A 43 -5.63 7.31 -25.22
CA ASN A 43 -6.66 7.03 -26.23
C ASN A 43 -6.71 5.55 -26.64
N THR A 44 -5.56 4.90 -26.77
CA THR A 44 -5.46 3.46 -27.10
C THR A 44 -6.06 2.57 -26.02
N ASP A 45 -5.78 2.85 -24.75
CA ASP A 45 -6.28 2.06 -23.61
C ASP A 45 -7.80 2.20 -23.47
N ARG A 46 -8.32 3.41 -23.74
CA ARG A 46 -9.77 3.69 -23.73
C ARG A 46 -10.50 2.97 -24.87
N GLU A 47 -9.89 2.94 -26.06
CA GLU A 47 -10.44 2.19 -27.19
C GLU A 47 -10.44 0.67 -26.92
N GLU A 48 -9.37 0.13 -26.35
CA GLU A 48 -9.33 -1.26 -25.89
C GLU A 48 -10.45 -1.54 -24.88
N ARG A 49 -10.58 -0.69 -23.87
CA ARG A 49 -11.63 -0.79 -22.83
C ARG A 49 -13.04 -0.84 -23.40
N ARG A 50 -13.32 -0.09 -24.47
CA ARG A 50 -14.64 -0.06 -25.12
C ARG A 50 -14.92 -1.31 -25.95
N ARG A 51 -13.88 -1.98 -26.44
CA ARG A 51 -13.99 -3.10 -27.38
C ARG A 51 -13.95 -4.45 -26.69
N LEU A 52 -13.19 -4.56 -25.60
CA LEU A 52 -12.92 -5.83 -24.92
C LEU A 52 -13.65 -5.90 -23.58
N SER A 53 -14.12 -7.10 -23.24
CA SER A 53 -14.61 -7.41 -21.91
C SER A 53 -13.47 -7.29 -20.86
N PRO A 54 -13.80 -7.09 -19.57
CA PRO A 54 -12.79 -7.08 -18.51
C PRO A 54 -11.89 -8.32 -18.49
N VAL A 55 -12.43 -9.49 -18.85
CA VAL A 55 -11.71 -10.77 -18.86
C VAL A 55 -10.68 -10.78 -19.99
N GLU A 56 -11.10 -10.45 -21.21
CA GLU A 56 -10.21 -10.38 -22.37
C GLU A 56 -9.06 -9.39 -22.13
N ARG A 57 -9.34 -8.24 -21.52
CA ARG A 57 -8.29 -7.27 -21.17
C ARG A 57 -7.25 -7.84 -20.21
N CYS A 58 -7.66 -8.61 -19.21
CA CYS A 58 -6.73 -9.26 -18.28
C CYS A 58 -5.89 -10.35 -18.94
N LEU A 59 -6.43 -11.04 -19.95
CA LEU A 59 -5.67 -12.03 -20.71
C LEU A 59 -4.68 -11.38 -21.68
N GLN A 60 -5.02 -10.22 -22.24
CA GLN A 60 -4.14 -9.47 -23.15
C GLN A 60 -3.07 -8.64 -22.43
N ASN A 61 -3.31 -8.26 -21.17
CA ASN A 61 -2.41 -7.46 -20.35
C ASN A 61 -1.93 -8.25 -19.12
N PRO A 62 -1.07 -9.28 -19.30
CA PRO A 62 -0.51 -10.00 -18.16
C PRO A 62 0.38 -9.07 -17.31
N PRO A 63 0.49 -9.30 -16.00
CA PRO A 63 1.37 -8.51 -15.13
C PRO A 63 2.82 -8.52 -15.63
N LEU A 64 3.58 -7.49 -15.26
CA LEU A 64 5.00 -7.40 -15.64
C LEU A 64 5.76 -8.69 -15.32
N LEU A 65 6.57 -9.11 -16.29
CA LEU A 65 7.43 -10.28 -16.14
C LEU A 65 8.50 -10.00 -15.07
N GLY A 66 8.70 -10.97 -14.19
CA GLY A 66 9.84 -11.06 -13.29
C GLY A 66 10.49 -12.42 -13.44
N ALA A 67 11.11 -12.93 -12.38
CA ALA A 67 11.61 -14.29 -12.35
C ALA A 67 10.70 -15.18 -11.49
N GLU A 68 10.35 -16.36 -12.01
CA GLU A 68 9.69 -17.38 -11.19
C GLU A 68 10.68 -17.93 -10.15
N GLY A 69 10.28 -17.90 -8.89
CA GLY A 69 11.01 -18.56 -7.82
C GLY A 69 10.60 -20.03 -7.69
N HIS A 70 11.40 -20.80 -6.95
CA HIS A 70 11.23 -22.25 -6.84
C HIS A 70 10.22 -22.70 -5.77
N ARG A 71 9.69 -21.79 -4.94
CA ARG A 71 8.80 -22.14 -3.83
C ARG A 71 7.35 -22.06 -4.25
N SER A 72 6.55 -23.03 -3.83
CA SER A 72 5.09 -22.98 -3.94
C SER A 72 4.48 -23.10 -2.55
N LEU A 73 3.42 -22.34 -2.29
CA LEU A 73 2.68 -22.37 -1.03
C LEU A 73 1.20 -22.60 -1.32
N ASN A 74 0.54 -23.38 -0.45
CA ASN A 74 -0.91 -23.43 -0.40
C ASN A 74 -1.38 -22.44 0.66
N LEU A 75 -2.40 -21.65 0.34
CA LEU A 75 -2.97 -20.64 1.21
C LEU A 75 -4.46 -20.90 1.35
N GLU A 76 -4.97 -20.90 2.57
CA GLU A 76 -6.41 -20.95 2.85
C GLU A 76 -6.88 -19.57 3.32
N ILE A 77 -7.93 -19.00 2.71
CA ILE A 77 -8.51 -17.73 3.15
C ILE A 77 -9.31 -17.94 4.43
N ILE A 78 -8.89 -17.29 5.51
CA ILE A 78 -9.56 -17.35 6.82
C ILE A 78 -10.56 -16.22 7.00
N GLU A 79 -10.21 -15.02 6.53
CA GLU A 79 -11.02 -13.81 6.72
C GLU A 79 -10.72 -12.77 5.65
N SER A 80 -11.76 -12.13 5.12
CA SER A 80 -11.62 -11.03 4.16
C SER A 80 -11.49 -9.71 4.90
N LEU A 81 -10.43 -8.93 4.60
CA LEU A 81 -10.23 -7.60 5.19
C LEU A 81 -10.72 -6.49 4.24
N LYS A 82 -10.39 -6.60 2.95
CA LYS A 82 -10.79 -5.66 1.90
C LYS A 82 -10.81 -6.39 0.56
N VAL A 83 -11.99 -6.81 0.11
CA VAL A 83 -12.16 -7.65 -1.08
C VAL A 83 -13.36 -7.15 -1.88
N GLY A 84 -13.26 -7.20 -3.21
CA GLY A 84 -14.31 -6.80 -4.14
C GLY A 84 -13.89 -5.64 -5.04
N ASP A 85 -14.86 -5.21 -5.84
CA ASP A 85 -14.73 -4.12 -6.80
C ASP A 85 -14.47 -2.76 -6.13
N GLY A 86 -13.75 -1.88 -6.83
CA GLY A 86 -13.44 -0.54 -6.34
C GLY A 86 -12.32 -0.54 -5.30
N HIS A 87 -11.44 -1.55 -5.33
CA HIS A 87 -10.33 -1.66 -4.39
C HIS A 87 -9.00 -1.81 -5.12
N ASN A 88 -8.04 -0.92 -4.80
CA ASN A 88 -6.70 -0.91 -5.40
C ASN A 88 -5.90 -2.21 -5.17
N ALA A 89 -6.28 -2.99 -4.17
CA ALA A 89 -5.74 -4.31 -3.87
C ALA A 89 -6.78 -5.13 -3.09
N GLN A 90 -6.69 -6.44 -3.22
CA GLN A 90 -7.52 -7.41 -2.51
C GLN A 90 -6.74 -7.92 -1.30
N VAL A 91 -7.29 -7.79 -0.10
CA VAL A 91 -6.60 -8.05 1.15
C VAL A 91 -7.41 -9.00 2.01
N PHE A 92 -6.75 -10.06 2.47
CA PHE A 92 -7.38 -11.07 3.32
C PHE A 92 -6.33 -11.77 4.19
N ILE A 93 -6.78 -12.34 5.31
CA ILE A 93 -5.98 -13.17 6.20
C ILE A 93 -5.98 -14.58 5.63
N VAL A 94 -4.79 -15.16 5.52
CA VAL A 94 -4.57 -16.54 5.09
C VAL A 94 -3.91 -17.37 6.18
N HIS A 95 -4.23 -18.65 6.18
CA HIS A 95 -3.47 -19.67 6.86
C HIS A 95 -2.50 -20.32 5.85
N VAL A 96 -1.25 -20.48 6.26
CA VAL A 96 -0.24 -21.25 5.50
C VAL A 96 -0.09 -22.60 6.19
N PRO A 97 -0.58 -23.71 5.60
CA PRO A 97 -0.42 -25.04 6.18
C PRO A 97 1.07 -25.37 6.26
N LYS A 98 1.60 -25.51 7.48
CA LYS A 98 2.96 -26.02 7.72
C LYS A 98 2.91 -27.52 7.95
N PRO A 99 3.88 -28.30 7.45
CA PRO A 99 4.13 -29.62 7.98
C PRO A 99 4.78 -29.47 9.38
N GLU A 100 4.00 -29.79 10.42
CA GLU A 100 4.44 -30.38 11.70
C GLU A 100 5.20 -29.58 12.79
N ILE A 101 5.47 -28.25 12.72
CA ILE A 101 6.39 -27.64 13.72
C ILE A 101 5.88 -26.42 14.56
N THR A 102 4.70 -25.84 14.33
CA THR A 102 4.26 -24.70 15.18
C THR A 102 2.87 -24.89 15.79
N ALA A 103 2.80 -24.82 17.12
CA ALA A 103 1.59 -24.94 17.95
C ALA A 103 0.60 -23.77 17.80
N SER A 104 0.91 -22.74 17.01
CA SER A 104 0.00 -21.65 16.67
C SER A 104 -0.19 -21.54 15.14
N PRO A 105 -1.43 -21.35 14.65
CA PRO A 105 -1.67 -21.04 13.25
C PRO A 105 -0.97 -19.72 12.92
N THR A 106 -0.05 -19.75 11.96
CA THR A 106 0.61 -18.54 11.46
C THR A 106 -0.39 -17.83 10.54
N HIS A 107 -1.22 -16.94 11.10
CA HIS A 107 -2.06 -16.04 10.31
C HIS A 107 -1.16 -15.00 9.63
N ILE A 108 -1.32 -14.86 8.32
CA ILE A 108 -0.55 -13.97 7.48
C ILE A 108 -1.53 -13.14 6.66
N VAL A 109 -1.20 -11.89 6.34
CA VAL A 109 -1.99 -11.09 5.42
C VAL A 109 -1.51 -11.32 4.00
N ALA A 110 -2.42 -11.75 3.13
CA ALA A 110 -2.24 -11.74 1.69
C ALA A 110 -2.79 -10.43 1.11
N LYS A 111 -2.00 -9.81 0.24
CA LYS A 111 -2.41 -8.63 -0.54
C LYS A 111 -2.15 -8.90 -2.01
N LEU A 112 -3.21 -8.92 -2.81
CA LEU A 112 -3.18 -9.23 -4.23
C LEU A 112 -3.45 -7.94 -5.02
N TYR A 113 -2.69 -7.75 -6.09
CA TYR A 113 -2.83 -6.61 -6.99
C TYR A 113 -3.57 -7.09 -8.24
N ASP A 114 -4.87 -7.29 -8.08
CA ASP A 114 -5.74 -7.80 -9.14
C ASP A 114 -6.33 -6.64 -9.95
N PRO A 115 -5.91 -6.42 -11.22
CA PRO A 115 -6.41 -5.32 -12.03
C PRO A 115 -7.90 -5.47 -12.33
N PHE A 116 -8.45 -6.68 -12.21
CA PHE A 116 -9.84 -6.98 -12.51
C PHE A 116 -10.82 -6.27 -11.56
N TYR A 117 -10.41 -6.02 -10.31
CA TYR A 117 -11.23 -5.40 -9.25
C TYR A 117 -10.75 -3.98 -8.88
N PHE A 118 -9.77 -3.45 -9.62
CA PHE A 118 -9.16 -2.15 -9.36
C PHE A 118 -10.16 -1.00 -9.58
N ASP A 119 -10.07 0.03 -8.74
CA ASP A 119 -10.82 1.28 -8.94
C ASP A 119 -10.11 2.16 -9.96
N ASP A 120 -10.66 2.19 -11.17
CA ASP A 120 -10.04 2.87 -12.30
C ASP A 120 -10.44 4.34 -12.46
N ASP A 121 -11.10 4.91 -11.43
CA ASP A 121 -11.52 6.32 -11.39
C ASP A 121 -12.29 6.70 -12.66
N GLU A 122 -13.39 5.99 -12.91
CA GLU A 122 -14.25 6.16 -14.09
C GLU A 122 -13.52 6.00 -15.42
N GLY A 123 -12.53 5.10 -15.47
CA GLY A 123 -11.71 4.85 -16.65
C GLY A 123 -10.59 5.87 -16.86
N TYR A 124 -10.32 6.74 -15.88
CA TYR A 124 -9.19 7.66 -15.92
C TYR A 124 -7.84 6.94 -15.79
N LEU A 125 -7.79 5.93 -14.93
CA LEU A 125 -6.58 5.15 -14.63
C LEU A 125 -6.55 3.84 -15.42
N ASN A 126 -5.36 3.42 -15.83
CA ASN A 126 -5.10 2.09 -16.37
C ASN A 126 -4.85 1.10 -15.22
N PRO A 127 -5.78 0.16 -14.95
CA PRO A 127 -5.63 -0.80 -13.86
C PRO A 127 -4.34 -1.60 -13.92
N PHE A 128 -3.93 -2.05 -15.10
CA PHE A 128 -2.78 -2.93 -15.32
C PHE A 128 -1.48 -2.20 -14.94
N LEU A 129 -1.31 -0.97 -15.42
CA LEU A 129 -0.16 -0.14 -15.07
C LEU A 129 -0.15 0.24 -13.59
N CYS A 130 -1.32 0.51 -13.01
CA CYS A 130 -1.45 0.81 -11.58
C CYS A 130 -1.01 -0.37 -10.70
N VAL A 131 -1.53 -1.58 -10.96
CA VAL A 131 -1.22 -2.76 -10.14
C VAL A 131 0.25 -3.16 -10.27
N ASP A 132 0.84 -3.06 -11.45
CA ASP A 132 2.26 -3.32 -11.66
C ASP A 132 3.14 -2.31 -10.91
N LYS A 133 2.76 -1.02 -10.98
CA LYS A 133 3.42 0.02 -10.20
C LYS A 133 3.32 -0.26 -8.69
N HIS A 134 2.12 -0.50 -8.17
CA HIS A 134 1.91 -0.75 -6.74
C HIS A 134 2.70 -1.97 -6.25
N TYR A 135 2.63 -3.08 -6.99
CA TYR A 135 3.32 -4.32 -6.64
C TYR A 135 4.84 -4.14 -6.62
N THR A 136 5.43 -3.63 -7.69
CA THR A 136 6.89 -3.50 -7.81
C THR A 136 7.46 -2.51 -6.80
N HIS A 137 6.78 -1.39 -6.56
CA HIS A 137 7.22 -0.37 -5.59
C HIS A 137 7.08 -0.84 -4.14
N GLU A 138 6.01 -1.55 -3.81
CA GLU A 138 5.81 -2.03 -2.44
C GLU A 138 6.79 -3.15 -2.08
N VAL A 139 7.07 -4.09 -2.99
CA VAL A 139 8.12 -5.09 -2.74
C VAL A 139 9.48 -4.43 -2.56
N HIS A 140 9.85 -3.51 -3.46
CA HIS A 140 11.12 -2.79 -3.34
C HIS A 140 11.24 -2.01 -2.04
N ALA A 141 10.16 -1.36 -1.60
CA ALA A 141 10.17 -0.61 -0.37
C ALA A 141 10.30 -1.53 0.86
N TYR A 142 9.77 -2.77 0.84
CA TYR A 142 10.06 -3.75 1.89
C TYR A 142 11.53 -4.16 1.93
N GLU A 143 12.20 -4.26 0.78
CA GLU A 143 13.64 -4.56 0.69
C GLU A 143 14.48 -3.43 1.29
N VAL A 144 14.20 -2.17 0.89
CA VAL A 144 14.90 -0.97 1.37
C VAL A 144 14.66 -0.74 2.87
N LEU A 145 13.47 -1.05 3.38
CA LEU A 145 13.07 -0.85 4.78
C LEU A 145 13.21 -2.13 5.62
N SER A 146 14.09 -3.05 5.22
CA SER A 146 14.27 -4.35 5.88
C SER A 146 14.61 -4.24 7.37
N ASP A 147 15.31 -3.20 7.78
CA ASP A 147 15.67 -2.90 9.17
C ASP A 147 14.47 -2.46 10.03
N LEU A 148 13.39 -1.99 9.41
CA LEU A 148 12.17 -1.55 10.09
C LEU A 148 11.10 -2.64 10.23
N GLN A 149 11.33 -3.81 9.64
CA GLN A 149 10.35 -4.90 9.61
C GLN A 149 10.15 -5.56 10.98
N GLY A 150 8.89 -5.77 11.35
CA GLY A 150 8.48 -6.32 12.65
C GLY A 150 8.57 -5.33 13.81
N THR A 151 8.92 -4.07 13.54
CA THR A 151 8.97 -3.00 14.55
C THR A 151 8.10 -1.82 14.16
N LEU A 152 8.40 -1.17 13.02
CA LEU A 152 7.67 -0.01 12.50
C LEU A 152 6.84 -0.32 11.25
N ILE A 153 7.20 -1.37 10.51
CA ILE A 153 6.39 -1.92 9.41
C ILE A 153 6.18 -3.43 9.60
N PRO A 154 5.12 -4.02 9.02
CA PRO A 154 4.91 -5.47 9.07
C PRO A 154 6.12 -6.25 8.51
N ARG A 155 6.39 -7.45 9.01
CA ARG A 155 7.38 -8.33 8.37
C ARG A 155 6.92 -8.75 6.98
N PHE A 156 7.83 -8.70 6.01
CA PHE A 156 7.61 -9.19 4.66
C PHE A 156 7.93 -10.69 4.60
N HIS A 157 6.96 -11.49 4.16
CA HIS A 157 7.12 -12.94 4.00
C HIS A 157 7.41 -13.37 2.57
N GLY A 158 7.31 -12.44 1.62
CA GLY A 158 7.71 -12.65 0.24
C GLY A 158 6.66 -12.20 -0.76
N SER A 159 7.08 -12.23 -2.02
CA SER A 159 6.24 -11.94 -3.19
C SER A 159 5.93 -13.21 -3.97
N TYR A 160 4.70 -13.28 -4.47
CA TYR A 160 4.15 -14.48 -5.11
C TYR A 160 3.28 -14.13 -6.31
N SER A 161 2.94 -15.16 -7.08
CA SER A 161 2.00 -15.11 -8.20
C SER A 161 0.95 -16.19 -8.06
N LEU A 162 -0.27 -15.84 -8.41
CA LEU A 162 -1.44 -16.68 -8.35
C LEU A 162 -2.09 -16.75 -9.74
N GLU A 163 -2.40 -17.96 -10.18
CA GLU A 163 -3.14 -18.18 -11.43
C GLU A 163 -4.62 -18.39 -11.11
N ILE A 164 -5.48 -17.50 -11.60
CA ILE A 164 -6.92 -17.53 -11.37
C ILE A 164 -7.65 -17.98 -12.65
N PRO A 165 -8.48 -19.03 -12.60
CA PRO A 165 -9.30 -19.43 -13.74
C PRO A 165 -10.33 -18.35 -14.11
N VAL A 166 -10.55 -18.12 -15.40
CA VAL A 166 -11.53 -17.13 -15.88
C VAL A 166 -12.60 -17.77 -16.77
N GLU A 167 -12.23 -18.43 -17.86
CA GLU A 167 -13.15 -19.16 -18.77
C GLU A 167 -12.44 -20.34 -19.44
N GLU A 168 -13.18 -21.45 -19.70
CA GLU A 168 -12.93 -22.70 -20.48
C GLU A 168 -11.52 -23.36 -20.55
N SER A 169 -10.46 -22.72 -20.08
CA SER A 169 -9.07 -23.20 -19.91
C SER A 169 -8.08 -22.06 -19.62
N ALA A 170 -8.47 -20.80 -19.83
CA ALA A 170 -7.63 -19.64 -19.61
C ALA A 170 -7.45 -19.31 -18.12
N LYS A 171 -6.25 -18.86 -17.78
CA LYS A 171 -5.90 -18.38 -16.45
C LYS A 171 -5.32 -16.98 -16.59
N ARG A 172 -5.67 -16.11 -15.65
CA ARG A 172 -5.06 -14.80 -15.49
C ARG A 172 -4.10 -14.85 -14.30
N SER A 173 -2.91 -14.30 -14.48
CA SER A 173 -1.91 -14.20 -13.43
C SER A 173 -2.16 -12.96 -12.58
N VAL A 174 -2.02 -13.09 -11.26
CA VAL A 174 -2.14 -11.99 -10.30
C VAL A 174 -0.92 -11.98 -9.40
N ARG A 175 -0.29 -10.80 -9.27
CA ARG A 175 0.84 -10.61 -8.34
C ARG A 175 0.33 -10.36 -6.94
N MET A 176 1.10 -10.82 -5.95
CA MET A 176 0.73 -10.66 -4.56
C MET A 176 1.94 -10.62 -3.64
N ILE A 177 1.72 -10.14 -2.42
CA ILE A 177 2.67 -10.21 -1.32
C ILE A 177 2.03 -10.88 -0.11
N LEU A 178 2.88 -11.53 0.69
CA LEU A 178 2.56 -12.03 2.01
C LEU A 178 3.28 -11.18 3.05
N MET A 179 2.57 -10.75 4.08
CA MET A 179 3.13 -9.94 5.16
C MET A 179 2.49 -10.28 6.50
N GLU A 180 3.18 -9.89 7.57
CA GLU A 180 2.75 -10.11 8.94
C GLU A 180 1.33 -9.59 9.18
N TYR A 181 0.53 -10.41 9.85
CA TYR A 181 -0.73 -9.96 10.40
C TYR A 181 -0.47 -9.16 11.67
N ILE A 182 -0.92 -7.91 11.69
CA ILE A 182 -0.80 -7.04 12.85
C ILE A 182 -2.10 -7.11 13.66
N PRO A 183 -2.08 -7.68 14.88
CA PRO A 183 -3.25 -7.64 15.75
C PRO A 183 -3.48 -6.20 16.23
N GLY A 184 -4.75 -5.77 16.25
CA GLY A 184 -5.13 -4.46 16.79
C GLY A 184 -6.10 -3.71 15.91
N LEU A 185 -6.32 -2.44 16.25
CA LEU A 185 -7.17 -1.51 15.50
C LEU A 185 -6.31 -0.51 14.73
N SER A 186 -6.74 -0.14 13.54
CA SER A 186 -6.19 1.04 12.88
C SER A 186 -6.61 2.31 13.61
N MET A 187 -5.83 3.39 13.50
CA MET A 187 -6.20 4.69 14.06
C MET A 187 -7.59 5.14 13.57
N GLN A 188 -7.98 4.81 12.34
CA GLN A 188 -9.32 5.11 11.82
C GLN A 188 -10.46 4.41 12.59
N GLN A 189 -10.20 3.22 13.13
CA GLN A 189 -11.19 2.43 13.88
C GLN A 189 -11.27 2.81 15.37
N THR A 190 -10.42 3.74 15.80
CA THR A 190 -10.40 4.22 17.18
C THR A 190 -11.01 5.61 17.29
N THR A 191 -11.39 6.00 18.50
CA THR A 191 -11.93 7.33 18.80
C THR A 191 -10.80 8.18 19.39
N PRO A 192 -10.24 9.17 18.67
CA PRO A 192 -9.09 9.93 19.16
C PRO A 192 -9.31 10.57 20.55
N GLN A 193 -10.56 10.91 20.90
CA GLN A 193 -10.95 11.52 22.17
C GLN A 193 -10.77 10.58 23.38
N THR A 194 -10.59 9.27 23.18
CA THR A 194 -10.29 8.34 24.27
C THR A 194 -8.82 8.40 24.70
N PHE A 195 -7.96 9.06 23.92
CA PHE A 195 -6.55 9.23 24.20
C PHE A 195 -6.28 10.60 24.81
N THR A 196 -5.33 10.68 25.74
CA THR A 196 -4.88 11.97 26.27
C THR A 196 -4.24 12.82 25.18
N GLN A 197 -4.25 14.14 25.34
CA GLN A 197 -3.55 15.05 24.42
C GLN A 197 -2.07 14.67 24.25
N GLN A 198 -1.38 14.38 25.35
CA GLN A 198 0.03 13.96 25.33
C GLN A 198 0.23 12.68 24.51
N THR A 199 -0.63 11.67 24.70
CA THR A 199 -0.59 10.44 23.90
C THR A 199 -0.79 10.73 22.42
N ARG A 200 -1.79 11.55 22.05
CA ARG A 200 -2.03 11.92 20.65
C ARG A 200 -0.86 12.66 20.02
N GLN A 201 -0.23 13.58 20.75
CA GLN A 201 0.98 14.27 20.28
C GLN A 201 2.16 13.30 20.09
N GLN A 202 2.34 12.33 21.00
CA GLN A 202 3.34 11.27 20.84
C GLN A 202 3.04 10.35 19.64
N LEU A 203 1.76 10.02 19.38
CA LEU A 203 1.32 9.32 18.18
C LEU A 203 1.74 10.08 16.92
N MET A 204 1.36 11.35 16.83
CA MET A 204 1.70 12.20 15.68
C MET A 204 3.21 12.36 15.51
N LYS A 205 3.96 12.53 16.60
CA LYS A 205 5.41 12.63 16.56
C LYS A 205 6.02 11.37 15.93
N SER A 206 5.64 10.17 16.41
CA SER A 206 6.20 8.93 15.85
C SER A 206 5.83 8.71 14.38
N ILE A 207 4.65 9.15 13.93
CA ILE A 207 4.27 9.07 12.51
C ILE A 207 5.17 9.98 11.67
N ILE A 208 5.43 11.20 12.14
CA ILE A 208 6.34 12.15 11.47
C ILE A 208 7.77 11.62 11.46
N ASP A 209 8.27 11.10 12.59
CA ASP A 209 9.61 10.54 12.71
C ASP A 209 9.78 9.35 11.73
N PHE A 210 8.83 8.41 11.75
CA PHE A 210 8.83 7.26 10.84
C PHE A 210 8.81 7.69 9.37
N GLU A 211 7.88 8.58 9.00
CA GLU A 211 7.79 9.03 7.61
C GLU A 211 9.04 9.81 7.19
N SER A 212 9.68 10.55 8.11
CA SER A 212 10.95 11.21 7.85
C SER A 212 12.10 10.22 7.64
N ASP A 213 12.13 9.12 8.38
CA ASP A 213 13.14 8.07 8.20
C ASP A 213 12.93 7.25 6.93
N VAL A 214 11.68 7.06 6.50
CA VAL A 214 11.37 6.47 5.20
C VAL A 214 11.75 7.44 4.07
N TYR A 215 11.47 8.73 4.25
CA TYR A 215 11.78 9.79 3.28
C TYR A 215 13.29 9.94 3.07
N LYS A 216 14.12 9.79 4.11
CA LYS A 216 15.60 9.77 4.00
C LYS A 216 16.14 8.64 3.11
N ARG A 217 15.35 7.61 2.85
CA ARG A 217 15.69 6.47 1.99
C ARG A 217 15.05 6.60 0.60
N ASP A 218 14.72 7.83 0.20
CA ASP A 218 14.10 8.18 -1.09
C ASP A 218 12.76 7.48 -1.38
N ILE A 219 12.02 7.15 -0.31
CA ILE A 219 10.68 6.56 -0.39
C ILE A 219 9.64 7.58 0.05
N LEU A 220 8.60 7.75 -0.76
CA LEU A 220 7.46 8.61 -0.45
C LEU A 220 6.25 7.77 -0.03
N LEU A 221 5.71 8.08 1.14
CA LEU A 221 4.46 7.48 1.62
C LEU A 221 3.26 8.25 1.07
N THR A 222 2.77 7.87 -0.12
CA THR A 222 1.64 8.54 -0.78
C THR A 222 0.28 8.25 -0.17
N ASP A 223 0.19 7.19 0.64
CA ASP A 223 -1.06 6.75 1.29
C ASP A 223 -0.96 6.79 2.82
N LEU A 224 -0.17 7.70 3.38
CA LEU A 224 -0.05 7.84 4.83
C LEU A 224 -1.31 8.50 5.42
N CYS A 225 -2.17 7.69 6.02
CA CYS A 225 -3.43 8.12 6.60
C CYS A 225 -3.84 7.20 7.78
N PRO A 226 -4.82 7.58 8.62
CA PRO A 226 -5.15 6.83 9.84
C PRO A 226 -5.52 5.36 9.65
N ARG A 227 -6.07 4.96 8.48
CA ARG A 227 -6.40 3.55 8.19
C ARG A 227 -5.17 2.65 8.07
N ASN A 228 -4.02 3.27 7.81
CA ASN A 228 -2.75 2.64 7.50
C ASN A 228 -1.79 2.66 8.71
N VAL A 229 -2.26 3.11 9.87
CA VAL A 229 -1.50 3.10 11.13
C VAL A 229 -2.20 2.21 12.13
N MET A 230 -1.55 1.12 12.54
CA MET A 230 -2.06 0.15 13.50
C MET A 230 -1.58 0.48 14.91
N LEU A 231 -2.50 0.41 15.88
CA LEU A 231 -2.23 0.54 17.31
C LEU A 231 -2.27 -0.86 17.95
N VAL A 232 -1.10 -1.33 18.42
CA VAL A 232 -0.92 -2.74 18.84
C VAL A 232 -1.05 -2.93 20.35
N ASP A 233 -0.85 -1.89 21.15
CA ASP A 233 -1.07 -1.94 22.60
C ASP A 233 -2.17 -0.96 23.07
N GLN A 234 -2.71 -1.23 24.27
CA GLN A 234 -3.81 -0.46 24.88
C GLN A 234 -3.41 0.96 25.31
N SER A 235 -2.12 1.24 25.45
CA SER A 235 -1.51 2.56 25.69
C SER A 235 -1.14 3.32 24.41
N GLY A 236 -1.15 2.69 23.23
CA GLY A 236 -0.75 3.26 21.94
C GLY A 236 0.76 3.41 21.70
N GLU A 237 1.62 2.68 22.43
CA GLU A 237 3.08 2.83 22.35
C GLU A 237 3.70 2.15 21.12
N GLN A 238 3.27 0.94 20.75
CA GLN A 238 3.78 0.24 19.56
C GLN A 238 2.90 0.50 18.32
N LYS A 239 3.52 1.14 17.33
CA LYS A 239 2.88 1.60 16.09
C LYS A 239 3.45 0.83 14.90
N LEU A 240 2.58 0.22 14.12
CA LEU A 240 2.95 -0.42 12.87
C LEU A 240 2.25 0.28 11.72
N ILE A 241 3.04 0.80 10.79
CA ILE A 241 2.53 1.55 9.64
C ILE A 241 2.51 0.62 8.43
N ARG A 242 1.31 0.34 7.95
CA ARG A 242 1.08 -0.34 6.68
C ARG A 242 1.07 0.73 5.60
N TYR A 243 2.01 0.69 4.66
CA TYR A 243 2.09 1.73 3.65
C TYR A 243 1.80 1.20 2.24
N ASN A 244 1.35 2.10 1.37
CA ASN A 244 1.47 1.97 -0.07
C ASN A 244 2.54 2.96 -0.53
N SER A 245 3.60 2.45 -1.17
CA SER A 245 4.61 3.30 -1.78
C SER A 245 4.13 3.69 -3.17
N GLY A 246 4.21 4.98 -3.45
CA GLY A 246 4.17 5.51 -4.79
C GLY A 246 5.26 6.55 -4.87
N THR A 247 6.11 6.49 -5.88
CA THR A 247 6.96 7.65 -6.17
C THR A 247 6.12 8.66 -6.95
N SER A 248 6.41 9.94 -6.74
CA SER A 248 5.82 11.06 -7.45
C SER A 248 6.92 11.77 -8.24
N ASN A 249 6.64 12.10 -9.49
CA ASN A 249 7.57 12.67 -10.47
C ASN A 249 7.82 14.19 -10.30
N VAL A 250 7.80 14.68 -9.08
CA VAL A 250 8.33 16.01 -8.74
C VAL A 250 9.64 15.68 -8.04
N ASP A 251 10.75 16.43 -8.26
CA ASP A 251 11.97 16.40 -7.42
C ASP A 251 11.58 16.73 -5.96
N MET A 252 10.82 15.84 -5.34
CA MET A 252 10.32 15.94 -3.99
C MET A 252 11.45 15.62 -3.05
N PHE A 253 12.38 14.78 -3.49
CA PHE A 253 13.69 14.59 -2.90
C PHE A 253 14.63 15.53 -3.65
N LEU A 254 15.01 16.66 -3.08
CA LEU A 254 16.00 17.57 -3.67
C LEU A 254 17.43 16.95 -3.65
N GLY A 255 17.54 15.61 -3.66
CA GLY A 255 18.75 14.87 -3.31
C GLY A 255 19.21 15.07 -1.85
N GLN A 256 18.38 15.71 -1.03
CA GLN A 256 18.69 16.06 0.35
C GLN A 256 17.46 15.91 1.25
N TYR A 257 17.70 15.65 2.53
CA TYR A 257 16.66 15.57 3.54
C TYR A 257 15.89 16.90 3.64
N ILE A 258 14.55 16.81 3.66
CA ILE A 258 13.67 17.97 3.85
C ILE A 258 13.04 17.85 5.23
N SER A 259 13.13 18.90 6.03
CA SER A 259 12.58 18.92 7.40
C SER A 259 11.05 18.75 7.42
N PRO A 260 10.47 18.11 8.44
CA PRO A 260 9.02 18.08 8.67
C PRO A 260 8.40 19.47 8.76
N LEU A 261 9.17 20.50 9.17
CA LEU A 261 8.73 21.90 9.18
C LEU A 261 8.20 22.37 7.81
N LEU A 262 8.73 21.79 6.72
CA LEU A 262 8.30 22.08 5.35
C LEU A 262 7.32 21.05 4.79
N ARG A 263 7.44 19.76 5.18
CA ARG A 263 6.63 18.67 4.61
C ARG A 263 5.28 18.44 5.33
N TRP A 264 5.20 18.72 6.62
CA TRP A 264 4.02 18.48 7.45
C TRP A 264 3.17 19.74 7.63
N LYS A 265 2.75 20.33 6.51
CA LYS A 265 1.81 21.46 6.47
C LYS A 265 0.35 21.01 6.63
N GLU A 266 -0.57 21.98 6.64
CA GLU A 266 -2.01 21.77 6.81
C GLU A 266 -2.59 20.66 5.93
N TYR A 267 -2.18 20.57 4.65
CA TYR A 267 -2.69 19.55 3.74
C TYR A 267 -2.39 18.12 4.21
N ARG A 268 -1.19 17.87 4.76
CA ARG A 268 -0.78 16.56 5.27
C ARG A 268 -1.38 16.28 6.63
N MET A 269 -1.46 17.31 7.48
CA MET A 269 -2.14 17.23 8.78
C MET A 269 -3.63 16.90 8.62
N ARG A 270 -4.29 17.36 7.56
CA ARG A 270 -5.73 17.18 7.34
C ARG A 270 -6.20 15.72 7.39
N GLU A 271 -5.38 14.78 6.89
CA GLU A 271 -5.65 13.33 6.99
C GLU A 271 -5.74 12.84 8.44
N PHE A 272 -5.05 13.53 9.36
CA PHE A 272 -4.96 13.22 10.78
C PHE A 272 -5.70 14.24 11.66
N ARG A 273 -6.58 15.09 11.11
CA ARG A 273 -7.22 16.20 11.85
C ARG A 273 -7.90 15.76 13.16
N GLY A 274 -8.49 14.57 13.20
CA GLY A 274 -9.11 14.03 14.44
C GLY A 274 -8.11 13.79 15.58
N TRP A 275 -6.83 13.63 15.27
CA TRP A 275 -5.74 13.36 16.21
C TRP A 275 -5.02 14.62 16.67
N VAL A 276 -5.34 15.79 16.10
CA VAL A 276 -4.70 17.07 16.40
C VAL A 276 -5.69 17.97 17.14
N ASP A 277 -5.33 18.39 18.35
CA ASP A 277 -6.16 19.22 19.24
C ASP A 277 -5.46 20.51 19.72
N CYS A 278 -4.30 20.81 19.14
CA CYS A 278 -3.47 21.96 19.44
C CYS A 278 -3.15 22.75 18.17
N GLU A 279 -2.55 23.93 18.33
CA GLU A 279 -2.05 24.74 17.22
C GLU A 279 -0.92 24.00 16.49
N TRP A 280 -1.27 23.34 15.38
CA TRP A 280 -0.40 22.40 14.67
C TRP A 280 0.96 23.00 14.31
N ASP A 281 0.98 24.17 13.67
CA ASP A 281 2.22 24.80 13.22
C ASP A 281 3.12 25.20 14.40
N SER A 282 2.53 25.60 15.52
CA SER A 282 3.26 25.91 16.75
C SER A 282 3.87 24.64 17.35
N TRP A 283 3.10 23.56 17.42
CA TRP A 283 3.57 22.27 17.93
C TRP A 283 4.67 21.66 17.05
N VAL A 284 4.53 21.68 15.72
CA VAL A 284 5.58 21.19 14.80
C VAL A 284 6.85 22.02 14.94
N LYS A 285 6.76 23.35 15.09
CA LYS A 285 7.90 24.22 15.36
C LYS A 285 8.55 23.94 16.71
N GLU A 286 7.78 23.65 17.74
CA GLU A 286 8.31 23.30 19.06
C GLU A 286 9.11 21.98 19.00
N VAL A 287 8.57 20.96 18.33
CA VAL A 287 9.19 19.63 18.25
C VAL A 287 10.38 19.59 17.28
N TYR A 288 10.25 20.18 16.10
CA TYR A 288 11.24 20.09 15.01
C TYR A 288 11.97 21.39 14.72
N GLY A 289 11.78 22.44 15.53
CA GLY A 289 12.41 23.76 15.32
C GLY A 289 13.94 23.71 15.32
N HIS A 290 14.53 22.71 15.96
CA HIS A 290 15.97 22.46 15.92
C HIS A 290 16.51 22.16 14.51
N GLU A 291 15.65 21.74 13.57
CA GLU A 291 16.02 21.48 12.17
C GLU A 291 15.95 22.73 11.29
N ASP A 292 15.43 23.86 11.78
CA ASP A 292 15.20 25.07 10.96
C ASP A 292 16.51 25.62 10.36
N ALA A 293 17.63 25.47 11.08
CA ALA A 293 18.96 25.87 10.62
C ALA A 293 19.45 25.08 9.39
N GLY A 294 18.92 23.87 9.16
CA GLY A 294 19.23 23.04 7.99
C GLY A 294 18.40 23.36 6.76
N ILE A 295 17.41 24.26 6.87
CA ILE A 295 16.49 24.57 5.77
C ILE A 295 17.11 25.64 4.85
N THR A 296 17.37 25.27 3.59
CA THR A 296 17.91 26.20 2.58
C THR A 296 16.82 27.08 1.97
N ALA A 297 17.22 28.18 1.32
CA ALA A 297 16.29 29.05 0.60
C ALA A 297 15.54 28.31 -0.53
N GLU A 298 16.23 27.43 -1.25
CA GLU A 298 15.64 26.57 -2.29
C GLU A 298 14.55 25.65 -1.73
N MET A 299 14.80 25.04 -0.55
CA MET A 299 13.78 24.24 0.12
C MET A 299 12.54 25.07 0.47
N ARG A 300 12.72 26.32 0.91
CA ARG A 300 11.58 27.20 1.24
C ARG A 300 10.80 27.59 -0.01
N GLU A 301 11.46 27.99 -1.08
CA GLU A 301 10.81 28.37 -2.35
C GLU A 301 9.96 27.23 -2.92
N ARG A 302 10.38 25.99 -2.69
CA ARG A 302 9.67 24.81 -3.24
C ARG A 302 8.51 24.32 -2.37
N PHE A 303 8.58 24.50 -1.05
CA PHE A 303 7.64 23.90 -0.10
C PHE A 303 6.82 24.92 0.72
N CYS A 304 6.99 26.22 0.52
CA CYS A 304 6.19 27.30 1.12
C CYS A 304 5.51 28.13 0.04
#